data_AF-A0A354TNJ6-F1
#
_entry.id   AF-A0A354TNJ6-F1
#
_cell.length_a   1.000
_cell.length_b   1.000
_cell.length_c   1.000
_cell.angle_alpha   90.00
_cell.angle_beta   90.00
_cell.angle_gamma   90.00
#
_symmetry.space_group_name_H-M   'P 1'
#
loop_
_entity.id
_entity.type
_entity.pdbx_description
1 polymer ?
#
loop_
_entity_poly.entity_id
_entity_poly.type
_entity_poly.pdbx_seq_one_letter_code
_entity_poly.pdbx_strand_id
1 'polypeptide(L)'
;MKALTITSRFPLALTLLALTACGESMQQTAAPADTPAPGLSFASQADAGVASYAVNCGACHGAELQGSALGPMLSGGGFLGSYGRQSPADFFNFVKANMPPGGNEGISDDDYWSIVAHVMRTNGVADTNPVLDASASYAMAANIPGVNPALTQQRIEADRPTGVVAAGTIENYAPVTDAMLTNPSPDDWLMLRGNYQAWSYSELDQINAGNVGELRLEWMWSMHEGDSEPSPLVYSGVVYLINTS
;
A
#
# COMPACT_ATOMS: atom_id res chain seq x y z
N MET A 1 52.60 -21.23 -35.71
CA MET A 1 51.94 -20.92 -36.99
C MET A 1 51.50 -19.46 -36.94
N LYS A 2 52.13 -18.66 -37.81
CA LYS A 2 51.94 -17.25 -38.20
C LYS A 2 51.21 -16.28 -37.25
N ALA A 3 52.02 -15.55 -36.47
CA ALA A 3 51.75 -14.17 -36.11
C ALA A 3 51.96 -13.27 -37.34
N LEU A 4 51.04 -12.34 -37.61
CA LEU A 4 51.13 -11.38 -38.70
C LEU A 4 51.24 -9.96 -38.11
N THR A 5 52.45 -9.43 -38.12
CA THR A 5 52.77 -8.01 -37.99
C THR A 5 52.24 -7.23 -39.19
N ILE A 6 51.55 -6.11 -38.94
CA ILE A 6 51.39 -5.04 -39.94
C ILE A 6 51.78 -3.69 -39.33
N THR A 7 52.70 -3.08 -40.05
CA THR A 7 53.43 -1.83 -39.90
C THR A 7 52.68 -0.60 -40.43
N SER A 8 53.18 0.59 -40.04
CA SER A 8 53.24 1.83 -40.85
C SER A 8 52.00 2.76 -40.72
N ARG A 9 52.06 4.11 -40.68
CA ARG A 9 52.96 5.10 -41.30
C ARG A 9 53.05 6.43 -40.50
N PHE A 10 54.22 7.04 -40.57
CA PHE A 10 54.54 8.45 -40.28
C PHE A 10 53.77 9.42 -41.21
N PRO A 11 53.63 10.72 -40.84
CA PRO A 11 54.62 11.68 -41.30
C PRO A 11 55.16 12.62 -40.23
N LEU A 12 56.45 12.87 -40.41
CA LEU A 12 57.28 13.89 -39.79
C LEU A 12 56.83 15.26 -40.30
N ALA A 13 56.39 16.15 -39.40
CA ALA A 13 56.21 17.57 -39.68
C ALA A 13 57.18 18.36 -38.81
N LEU A 14 58.22 18.86 -39.46
CA LEU A 14 59.20 19.81 -38.95
C LEU A 14 58.50 21.16 -38.73
N THR A 15 58.50 21.69 -37.51
CA THR A 15 58.02 23.07 -37.30
C THR A 15 58.82 23.79 -36.21
N LEU A 16 59.23 24.99 -36.59
CA LEU A 16 60.09 26.00 -35.97
C LEU A 16 60.14 26.03 -34.42
N LEU A 17 61.38 26.07 -33.94
CA LEU A 17 61.75 26.50 -32.59
C LEU A 17 61.56 28.03 -32.49
N ALA A 18 60.48 28.47 -31.85
CA ALA A 18 60.34 29.85 -31.37
C ALA A 18 60.53 29.86 -29.85
N LEU A 19 61.69 30.36 -29.40
CA LEU A 19 61.94 30.69 -28.00
C LEU A 19 60.99 31.82 -27.60
N THR A 20 59.87 31.47 -26.97
CA THR A 20 59.00 32.39 -26.26
C THR A 20 59.04 32.00 -24.79
N ALA A 21 59.57 32.90 -23.97
CA ALA A 21 59.59 32.76 -22.52
C ALA A 21 58.17 32.95 -21.99
N CYS A 22 57.45 31.84 -21.78
CA CYS A 22 56.22 31.84 -21.01
C CYS A 22 56.60 31.64 -19.54
N GLY A 23 56.38 32.67 -18.72
CA GLY A 23 56.34 32.49 -17.27
C GLY A 23 55.31 31.43 -16.94
N GLU A 24 55.66 30.48 -16.08
CA GLU A 24 54.71 29.54 -15.49
C GLU A 24 53.75 30.33 -14.60
N SER A 25 52.67 30.83 -15.19
CA SER A 25 51.42 31.01 -14.46
C SER A 25 51.02 29.63 -13.96
N MET A 26 51.24 29.39 -12.67
CA MET A 26 50.66 28.29 -11.92
C MET A 26 49.15 28.39 -12.07
N GLN A 27 48.59 27.71 -13.07
CA GLN A 27 47.17 27.48 -13.15
C GLN A 27 46.87 26.49 -12.03
N GLN A 28 46.49 27.05 -10.87
CA GLN A 28 45.89 26.31 -9.78
C GLN A 28 44.72 25.55 -10.40
N THR A 29 44.91 24.25 -10.59
CA THR A 29 43.81 23.36 -10.91
C THR A 29 42.91 23.45 -9.70
N ALA A 30 41.82 24.22 -9.82
CA ALA A 30 40.78 24.21 -8.82
C ALA A 30 40.39 22.74 -8.68
N ALA A 31 40.49 22.23 -7.45
CA ALA A 31 39.86 20.98 -7.07
C ALA A 31 38.43 20.99 -7.63
N PRO A 32 37.89 19.85 -8.09
CA PRO A 32 36.45 19.79 -8.36
C PRO A 32 35.76 20.38 -7.14
N ALA A 33 34.97 21.43 -7.36
CA ALA A 33 34.19 22.03 -6.30
C ALA A 33 33.49 20.88 -5.58
N ASP A 34 33.74 20.76 -4.27
CA ASP A 34 33.01 19.84 -3.40
C ASP A 34 31.53 20.09 -3.69
N THR A 35 30.94 19.22 -4.51
CA THR A 35 29.50 19.12 -4.59
C THR A 35 29.14 18.72 -3.18
N PRO A 36 28.38 19.53 -2.42
CA PRO A 36 27.97 19.13 -1.09
C PRO A 36 27.38 17.74 -1.24
N ALA A 37 27.89 16.77 -0.48
CA ALA A 37 27.25 15.47 -0.38
C ALA A 37 25.75 15.77 -0.21
N PRO A 38 24.86 15.24 -1.08
CA PRO A 38 23.47 15.62 -1.04
C PRO A 38 23.00 15.41 0.39
N GLY A 39 22.55 16.48 1.04
CA GLY A 39 22.07 16.42 2.41
C GLY A 39 20.94 15.40 2.51
N LEU A 40 20.69 14.89 3.71
CA LEU A 40 19.59 13.97 3.96
C LEU A 40 18.29 14.56 3.37
N SER A 41 17.72 13.84 2.42
CA SER A 41 16.49 14.16 1.71
C SER A 41 15.56 12.96 1.73
N PHE A 42 14.26 13.19 1.52
CA PHE A 42 13.30 12.09 1.45
C PHE A 42 13.66 11.09 0.34
N ALA A 43 14.12 11.57 -0.82
CA ALA A 43 14.60 10.71 -1.90
C ALA A 43 15.74 9.78 -1.44
N SER A 44 16.79 10.34 -0.82
CA SER A 44 17.91 9.54 -0.30
C SER A 44 17.50 8.61 0.85
N GLN A 45 16.51 9.01 1.67
CA GLN A 45 15.98 8.20 2.76
C GLN A 45 15.17 7.01 2.21
N ALA A 46 14.34 7.25 1.20
CA ALA A 46 13.58 6.22 0.51
C ALA A 46 14.48 5.28 -0.30
N ASP A 47 15.59 5.77 -0.88
CA ASP A 47 16.61 4.94 -1.53
C ASP A 47 17.29 3.98 -0.56
N ALA A 48 17.71 4.47 0.61
CA ALA A 48 18.22 3.61 1.67
C ALA A 48 17.18 2.57 2.11
N GLY A 49 15.90 2.96 2.12
CA GLY A 49 14.77 2.09 2.45
C GLY A 49 14.60 0.90 1.53
N VAL A 50 14.96 1.00 0.25
CA VAL A 50 14.90 -0.13 -0.71
C VAL A 50 15.76 -1.29 -0.23
N ALA A 51 16.99 -1.00 0.21
CA ALA A 51 17.92 -2.03 0.67
C ALA A 51 17.45 -2.66 1.98
N SER A 52 17.06 -1.85 2.97
CA SER A 52 16.56 -2.34 4.26
C SER A 52 15.25 -3.11 4.11
N TYR A 53 14.35 -2.70 3.20
CA TYR A 53 13.13 -3.42 2.87
C TYR A 53 13.40 -4.77 2.22
N ALA A 54 14.31 -4.83 1.24
CA ALA A 54 14.61 -6.07 0.53
C ALA A 54 15.12 -7.18 1.47
N VAL A 55 15.91 -6.80 2.49
CA VAL A 55 16.46 -7.74 3.47
C VAL A 55 15.41 -8.17 4.50
N ASN A 56 14.58 -7.25 4.97
CA ASN A 56 13.76 -7.48 6.16
C ASN A 56 12.27 -7.74 5.87
N CYS A 57 11.75 -7.31 4.72
CA CYS A 57 10.31 -7.27 4.44
C CYS A 57 9.95 -7.97 3.12
N GLY A 58 10.81 -7.88 2.11
CA GLY A 58 10.50 -8.31 0.74
C GLY A 58 10.17 -9.79 0.58
N ALA A 59 10.67 -10.66 1.46
CA ALA A 59 10.37 -12.09 1.44
C ALA A 59 8.87 -12.40 1.68
N CYS A 60 8.18 -11.57 2.47
CA CYS A 60 6.76 -11.75 2.78
C CYS A 60 5.86 -10.76 2.02
N HIS A 61 6.29 -9.50 1.92
CA HIS A 61 5.49 -8.43 1.30
C HIS A 61 5.77 -8.24 -0.21
N GLY A 62 6.63 -9.09 -0.79
CA GLY A 62 7.03 -9.03 -2.19
C GLY A 62 8.12 -7.99 -2.45
N ALA A 63 8.93 -8.21 -3.49
CA ALA A 63 10.07 -7.34 -3.82
C ALA A 63 9.68 -5.90 -4.14
N GLU A 64 8.46 -5.70 -4.66
CA GLU A 64 7.91 -4.42 -5.13
C GLU A 64 6.70 -4.00 -4.30
N LEU A 65 6.58 -4.49 -3.06
CA LEU A 65 5.46 -4.23 -2.13
C LEU A 65 4.10 -4.76 -2.61
N GLN A 66 4.09 -5.61 -3.65
CA GLN A 66 2.89 -6.15 -4.27
C GLN A 66 2.16 -7.20 -3.43
N GLY A 67 2.72 -7.57 -2.27
CA GLY A 67 2.20 -8.64 -1.42
C GLY A 67 2.53 -10.04 -1.93
N SER A 68 2.30 -11.03 -1.08
CA SER A 68 2.42 -12.45 -1.40
C SER A 68 1.47 -13.27 -0.52
N ALA A 69 1.50 -14.61 -0.67
CA ALA A 69 0.77 -15.49 0.25
C ALA A 69 1.26 -15.39 1.71
N LEU A 70 2.45 -14.83 1.97
CA LEU A 70 3.05 -14.71 3.30
C LEU A 70 2.90 -13.32 3.93
N GLY A 71 2.44 -12.32 3.17
CA GLY A 71 2.33 -10.96 3.67
C GLY A 71 1.48 -10.07 2.76
N PRO A 72 0.64 -9.18 3.33
CA PRO A 72 -0.25 -8.33 2.57
C PRO A 72 0.53 -7.35 1.66
N MET A 73 -0.18 -6.82 0.66
CA MET A 73 0.32 -5.75 -0.21
C MET A 73 0.53 -4.45 0.57
N LEU A 74 1.65 -3.77 0.35
CA LEU A 74 2.01 -2.48 0.96
C LEU A 74 1.98 -1.32 -0.06
N SER A 75 1.40 -1.58 -1.23
CA SER A 75 1.27 -0.63 -2.34
C SER A 75 -0.16 -0.52 -2.84
N GLY A 76 -0.48 0.57 -3.54
CA GLY A 76 -1.74 0.72 -4.27
C GLY A 76 -2.92 1.18 -3.42
N GLY A 77 -4.11 1.19 -4.02
CA GLY A 77 -5.31 1.81 -3.46
C GLY A 77 -5.75 1.24 -2.11
N GLY A 78 -5.71 -0.10 -1.94
CA GLY A 78 -6.12 -0.74 -0.69
C GLY A 78 -5.21 -0.37 0.50
N PHE A 79 -3.89 -0.33 0.26
CA PHE A 79 -2.94 0.15 1.26
C PHE A 79 -3.21 1.63 1.63
N LEU A 80 -3.41 2.49 0.64
CA LEU A 80 -3.69 3.90 0.86
C LEU A 80 -5.04 4.15 1.55
N GLY A 81 -6.05 3.32 1.33
CA GLY A 81 -7.31 3.37 2.06
C GLY A 81 -7.18 3.10 3.56
N SER A 82 -6.33 2.12 3.91
CA SER A 82 -6.08 1.70 5.29
C SER A 82 -5.09 2.61 6.03
N TYR A 83 -3.94 2.90 5.42
CA TYR A 83 -2.81 3.58 6.06
C TYR A 83 -2.55 4.99 5.53
N GLY A 84 -3.08 5.34 4.35
CA GLY A 84 -2.79 6.62 3.71
C GLY A 84 -3.21 7.85 4.51
N ARG A 85 -4.18 7.69 5.44
CA ARG A 85 -4.63 8.75 6.36
C ARG A 85 -3.87 8.81 7.69
N GLN A 86 -3.12 7.77 8.02
CA GLN A 86 -2.30 7.75 9.23
C GLN A 86 -1.06 8.62 9.06
N SER A 87 -0.44 9.01 10.17
CA SER A 87 0.84 9.70 10.09
C SER A 87 1.99 8.74 9.80
N PRO A 88 3.06 9.16 9.10
CA PRO A 88 4.27 8.37 8.96
C PRO A 88 4.82 7.91 10.32
N ALA A 89 4.69 8.74 11.37
CA ALA A 89 5.09 8.36 12.72
C ALA A 89 4.24 7.25 13.33
N ASP A 90 2.92 7.26 13.14
CA ASP A 90 2.05 6.18 13.60
C ASP A 90 2.34 4.88 12.85
N PHE A 91 2.52 4.97 11.53
CA PHE A 91 2.85 3.82 10.70
C PHE A 91 4.24 3.24 11.06
N PHE A 92 5.24 4.09 11.28
CA PHE A 92 6.55 3.70 11.80
C PHE A 92 6.42 2.92 13.11
N ASN A 93 5.67 3.45 14.08
CA ASN A 93 5.48 2.81 15.38
C ASN A 93 4.79 1.45 15.25
N PHE A 94 3.78 1.36 14.39
CA PHE A 94 3.09 0.10 14.09
C PHE A 94 4.03 -0.93 13.48
N VAL A 95 4.78 -0.56 12.43
CA VAL A 95 5.69 -1.47 11.75
C VAL A 95 6.80 -1.92 12.70
N LYS A 96 7.40 -1.01 13.47
CA LYS A 96 8.43 -1.33 14.47
C LYS A 96 7.91 -2.26 15.57
N ALA A 97 6.65 -2.12 15.99
CA ALA A 97 6.10 -2.96 17.06
C ALA A 97 5.71 -4.37 16.58
N ASN A 98 5.35 -4.54 15.30
CA ASN A 98 4.69 -5.76 14.82
C ASN A 98 5.48 -6.50 13.72
N MET A 99 6.50 -5.88 13.13
CA MET A 99 7.25 -6.44 12.01
C MET A 99 8.76 -6.36 12.24
N PRO A 100 9.53 -7.37 11.78
CA PRO A 100 9.08 -8.64 11.20
C PRO A 100 8.50 -9.62 12.25
N PRO A 101 7.67 -10.60 11.82
CA PRO A 101 7.26 -11.70 12.68
C PRO A 101 8.49 -12.47 13.17
N GLY A 102 8.68 -12.56 14.49
CA GLY A 102 9.87 -13.16 15.11
C GLY A 102 10.88 -12.16 15.68
N GLY A 103 10.61 -10.85 15.54
CA GLY A 103 11.37 -9.78 16.19
C GLY A 103 12.21 -8.95 15.24
N ASN A 104 12.75 -7.85 15.75
CA ASN A 104 13.38 -6.79 14.97
C ASN A 104 14.71 -6.28 15.54
N GLU A 105 15.38 -7.08 16.37
CA GLU A 105 16.61 -6.67 17.07
C GLU A 105 17.75 -6.22 16.14
N GLY A 106 17.68 -6.56 14.84
CA GLY A 106 18.64 -6.17 13.81
C GLY A 106 18.26 -4.96 12.95
N ILE A 107 17.13 -4.29 13.20
CA ILE A 107 16.65 -3.17 12.38
C ILE A 107 16.70 -1.89 13.22
N SER A 108 17.46 -0.89 12.75
CA SER A 108 17.58 0.39 13.44
C SER A 108 16.36 1.29 13.19
N ASP A 109 16.18 2.33 14.02
CA ASP A 109 15.12 3.32 13.81
C ASP A 109 15.31 4.06 12.47
N ASP A 110 16.55 4.36 12.09
CA ASP A 110 16.85 4.99 10.80
C ASP A 110 16.45 4.06 9.64
N ASP A 111 16.70 2.76 9.75
CA ASP A 111 16.26 1.77 8.76
C ASP A 111 14.73 1.71 8.65
N TYR A 112 14.02 1.76 9.78
CA TYR A 112 12.56 1.79 9.76
C TYR A 112 12.02 3.07 9.12
N TRP A 113 12.59 4.24 9.42
CA TRP A 113 12.20 5.48 8.75
C TRP A 113 12.47 5.44 7.25
N SER A 114 13.60 4.88 6.86
CA SER A 114 13.94 4.61 5.46
C SER A 114 12.95 3.67 4.79
N ILE A 115 12.55 2.58 5.46
CA ILE A 115 11.52 1.65 4.96
C ILE A 115 10.17 2.37 4.78
N VAL A 116 9.74 3.18 5.76
CA VAL A 116 8.49 3.97 5.63
C VAL A 116 8.57 4.95 4.46
N ALA A 117 9.71 5.63 4.28
CA ALA A 117 9.92 6.53 3.14
C ALA A 117 9.86 5.77 1.80
N HIS A 118 10.43 4.55 1.73
CA HIS A 118 10.34 3.70 0.56
C HIS A 118 8.88 3.30 0.26
N VAL A 119 8.10 2.88 1.27
CA VAL A 119 6.68 2.56 1.12
C VAL A 119 5.90 3.76 0.61
N MET A 120 6.09 4.94 1.20
CA MET A 120 5.45 6.18 0.75
C MET A 120 5.79 6.50 -0.70
N ARG A 121 7.08 6.45 -1.07
CA ARG A 121 7.53 6.73 -2.45
C ARG A 121 6.98 5.73 -3.47
N THR A 122 6.94 4.44 -3.13
CA THR A 122 6.32 3.40 -3.99
C THR A 122 4.83 3.66 -4.21
N ASN A 123 4.15 4.26 -3.23
CA ASN A 123 2.74 4.67 -3.34
C ASN A 123 2.54 6.04 -4.03
N GLY A 124 3.60 6.62 -4.60
CA GLY A 124 3.52 7.82 -5.42
C GLY A 124 3.80 9.13 -4.68
N VAL A 125 4.20 9.10 -3.41
CA VAL A 125 4.64 10.30 -2.70
C VAL A 125 5.88 10.87 -3.38
N ALA A 126 5.87 12.16 -3.69
CA ALA A 126 6.94 12.81 -4.42
C ALA A 126 8.25 12.88 -3.62
N ASP A 127 9.37 12.86 -4.33
CA ASP A 127 10.72 13.03 -3.77
C ASP A 127 10.93 14.37 -3.04
N THR A 128 10.05 15.34 -3.26
CA THR A 128 10.04 16.64 -2.58
C THR A 128 9.36 16.62 -1.20
N ASN A 129 8.86 15.47 -0.75
CA ASN A 129 8.35 15.28 0.61
C ASN A 129 9.45 15.59 1.63
N PRO A 130 9.13 16.12 2.83
CA PRO A 130 10.14 16.29 3.88
C PRO A 130 10.69 14.93 4.32
N VAL A 131 11.93 14.94 4.82
CA VAL A 131 12.55 13.78 5.47
C VAL A 131 11.64 13.32 6.62
N LEU A 132 11.45 12.01 6.74
CA LEU A 132 10.64 11.44 7.80
C LEU A 132 11.43 11.34 9.10
N ASP A 133 10.78 11.74 10.19
CA ASP A 133 11.25 11.56 11.56
C ASP A 133 10.02 11.45 12.49
N ALA A 134 10.27 11.36 13.81
CA ALA A 134 9.23 11.20 14.83
C ALA A 134 8.20 12.36 14.88
N SER A 135 8.48 13.50 14.23
CA SER A 135 7.56 14.64 14.14
C SER A 135 6.66 14.62 12.90
N ALA A 136 6.83 13.66 11.99
CA ALA A 136 6.06 13.55 10.75
C ALA A 136 4.58 13.19 11.03
N SER A 137 3.76 14.22 11.32
CA SER A 137 2.38 14.11 11.79
C SER A 137 1.31 14.42 10.72
N TYR A 138 1.65 14.27 9.44
CA TYR A 138 0.78 14.50 8.29
C TYR A 138 0.39 13.17 7.63
N ALA A 139 -0.59 13.13 6.73
CA ALA A 139 -1.03 11.87 6.12
C ALA A 139 0.08 11.18 5.29
N MET A 140 0.23 9.86 5.40
CA MET A 140 1.12 9.03 4.55
C MET A 140 0.89 9.23 3.05
N ALA A 141 -0.34 9.55 2.64
CA ALA A 141 -0.71 9.84 1.25
C ALA A 141 -0.52 11.33 0.85
N ALA A 142 0.08 12.15 1.71
CA ALA A 142 0.38 13.54 1.36
C ALA A 142 1.43 13.62 0.23
N ASN A 143 1.42 14.73 -0.51
CA ASN A 143 2.42 15.01 -1.55
C ASN A 143 2.47 14.00 -2.71
N ILE A 144 1.39 13.24 -2.96
CA ILE A 144 1.24 12.46 -4.21
C ILE A 144 0.87 13.42 -5.35
N PRO A 145 1.70 13.57 -6.41
CA PRO A 145 1.40 14.47 -7.52
C PRO A 145 0.09 14.12 -8.22
N GLY A 146 -0.71 15.13 -8.55
CA GLY A 146 -1.97 14.93 -9.28
C GLY A 146 -3.13 14.38 -8.44
N VAL A 147 -2.91 14.04 -7.16
CA VAL A 147 -3.98 13.77 -6.21
C VAL A 147 -4.38 15.08 -5.54
N ASN A 148 -5.63 15.50 -5.75
CA ASN A 148 -6.15 16.71 -5.11
C ASN A 148 -6.10 16.52 -3.58
N PRO A 149 -5.47 17.43 -2.79
CA PRO A 149 -5.46 17.36 -1.33
C PRO A 149 -6.87 17.31 -0.71
N ALA A 150 -7.91 17.70 -1.45
CA ALA A 150 -9.31 17.54 -1.06
C ALA A 150 -9.81 16.08 -1.06
N LEU A 151 -9.06 15.14 -1.65
CA LEU A 151 -9.31 13.69 -1.57
C LEU A 151 -8.62 13.05 -0.36
N THR A 152 -7.60 13.71 0.21
CA THR A 152 -6.93 13.32 1.45
C THR A 152 -7.39 14.11 2.67
N GLN A 153 -7.95 15.31 2.47
CA GLN A 153 -8.80 15.99 3.44
C GLN A 153 -10.15 15.29 3.48
N GLN A 154 -10.72 15.17 4.68
CA GLN A 154 -12.06 14.64 4.88
C GLN A 154 -13.01 15.22 3.83
N ARG A 155 -13.47 14.36 2.91
CA ARG A 155 -14.80 14.54 2.35
C ARG A 155 -15.72 14.44 3.56
N ILE A 156 -16.17 15.59 4.07
CA ILE A 156 -17.46 15.62 4.76
C ILE A 156 -18.43 15.16 3.69
N GLU A 157 -18.69 13.85 3.66
CA GLU A 157 -19.72 13.28 2.81
C GLU A 157 -20.99 14.06 3.17
N ALA A 158 -21.64 14.66 2.17
CA ALA A 158 -22.97 15.21 2.38
C ALA A 158 -23.78 14.12 3.08
N ASP A 159 -24.46 14.49 4.16
CA ASP A 159 -25.23 13.64 5.06
C ASP A 159 -26.19 12.76 4.25
N ARG A 160 -25.67 11.64 3.73
CA ARG A 160 -26.49 10.57 3.18
C ARG A 160 -27.22 10.04 4.40
N PRO A 161 -28.52 9.72 4.30
CA PRO A 161 -29.22 9.07 5.40
C PRO A 161 -28.43 7.80 5.73
N THR A 162 -27.62 7.92 6.77
CA THR A 162 -26.87 6.82 7.32
C THR A 162 -27.95 6.08 8.07
N GLY A 163 -28.15 4.80 7.74
CA GLY A 163 -29.00 3.96 8.57
C GLY A 163 -28.61 4.17 10.03
N VAL A 164 -29.60 4.21 10.93
CA VAL A 164 -29.33 4.41 12.36
C VAL A 164 -28.44 3.26 12.84
N VAL A 165 -27.16 3.54 13.09
CA VAL A 165 -26.24 2.58 13.72
C VAL A 165 -26.38 2.77 15.23
N ALA A 166 -27.13 1.87 15.86
CA ALA A 166 -27.28 1.84 17.30
C ALA A 166 -26.62 0.57 17.85
N ALA A 167 -25.76 0.72 18.86
CA ALA A 167 -25.35 -0.41 19.67
C ALA A 167 -26.56 -0.91 20.46
N GLY A 168 -26.86 -2.21 20.35
CA GLY A 168 -28.03 -2.78 21.00
C GLY A 168 -28.13 -4.29 20.80
N THR A 169 -29.08 -4.89 21.51
CA THR A 169 -29.47 -6.27 21.32
C THR A 169 -30.70 -6.34 20.43
N ILE A 170 -30.82 -7.38 19.63
CA ILE A 170 -32.05 -7.66 18.87
C ILE A 170 -33.14 -7.98 19.90
N GLU A 171 -34.15 -7.12 19.99
CA GLU A 171 -35.30 -7.37 20.86
C GLU A 171 -36.05 -8.61 20.41
N ASN A 172 -36.51 -9.43 21.36
CA ASN A 172 -37.27 -10.66 21.11
C ASN A 172 -36.54 -11.71 20.26
N TYR A 173 -35.21 -11.78 20.33
CA TYR A 173 -34.45 -12.85 19.68
C TYR A 173 -34.91 -14.24 20.18
N ALA A 174 -35.34 -15.08 19.25
CA ALA A 174 -35.64 -16.49 19.50
C ALA A 174 -34.41 -17.35 19.14
N PRO A 175 -33.92 -18.22 20.04
CA PRO A 175 -32.80 -19.09 19.72
C PRO A 175 -33.11 -20.04 18.55
N VAL A 176 -32.17 -20.11 17.59
CA VAL A 176 -32.24 -21.09 16.50
C VAL A 176 -32.09 -22.50 17.07
N THR A 177 -32.97 -23.41 16.66
CA THR A 177 -32.98 -24.81 17.11
C THR A 177 -32.41 -25.74 16.05
N ASP A 178 -31.97 -26.94 16.44
CA ASP A 178 -31.50 -27.97 15.50
C ASP A 178 -32.57 -28.37 14.47
N ALA A 179 -33.84 -28.34 14.89
CA ALA A 179 -34.97 -28.60 13.99
C ALA A 179 -35.08 -27.54 12.89
N MET A 180 -34.85 -26.26 13.21
CA MET A 180 -34.81 -25.18 12.24
C MET A 180 -33.61 -25.29 11.31
N LEU A 181 -32.46 -25.76 11.77
CA LEU A 181 -31.30 -25.98 10.90
C LEU A 181 -31.53 -27.13 9.91
N THR A 182 -32.27 -28.15 10.32
CA THR A 182 -32.60 -29.31 9.47
C THR A 182 -33.68 -28.98 8.45
N ASN A 183 -34.63 -28.11 8.81
CA ASN A 183 -35.75 -27.70 7.96
C ASN A 183 -36.04 -26.20 8.17
N PRO A 184 -35.20 -25.31 7.59
CA PRO A 184 -35.34 -23.86 7.77
C PRO A 184 -36.61 -23.33 7.08
N SER A 185 -37.10 -22.20 7.56
CA SER A 185 -38.10 -21.43 6.80
C SER A 185 -37.49 -20.99 5.46
N PRO A 186 -38.23 -21.01 4.33
CA PRO A 186 -37.77 -20.43 3.07
C PRO A 186 -37.41 -18.94 3.16
N ASP A 187 -37.96 -18.22 4.14
CA ASP A 187 -37.69 -16.80 4.39
C ASP A 187 -36.37 -16.55 5.14
N ASP A 188 -35.75 -17.59 5.69
CA ASP A 188 -34.52 -17.50 6.48
C ASP A 188 -33.32 -18.15 5.75
N TRP A 189 -32.13 -17.64 6.03
CA TRP A 189 -30.85 -18.18 5.54
C TRP A 189 -29.92 -18.45 6.72
N LEU A 190 -30.17 -19.56 7.42
CA LEU A 190 -29.56 -19.85 8.72
C LEU A 190 -28.13 -20.42 8.65
N MET A 191 -27.71 -20.87 7.47
CA MET A 191 -26.46 -21.60 7.30
C MET A 191 -25.71 -21.17 6.05
N LEU A 192 -24.38 -21.29 6.11
CA LEU A 192 -23.53 -21.14 4.94
C LEU A 192 -24.00 -22.12 3.84
N ARG A 193 -24.32 -21.58 2.66
CA ARG A 193 -24.87 -22.33 1.51
C ARG A 193 -26.27 -22.95 1.73
N GLY A 194 -27.06 -22.40 2.64
CA GLY A 194 -28.50 -22.61 2.77
C GLY A 194 -28.93 -23.87 3.52
N ASN A 195 -28.23 -24.99 3.36
CA ASN A 195 -28.54 -26.25 4.04
C ASN A 195 -27.28 -27.12 4.26
N TYR A 196 -27.41 -28.23 4.98
CA TYR A 196 -26.30 -29.17 5.23
C TYR A 196 -25.71 -29.80 3.96
N GLN A 197 -26.46 -29.85 2.87
CA GLN A 197 -26.03 -30.33 1.56
C GLN A 197 -25.32 -29.23 0.74
N ALA A 198 -25.27 -28.00 1.25
CA ALA A 198 -24.54 -26.86 0.72
C ALA A 198 -24.95 -26.41 -0.70
N TRP A 199 -26.24 -26.49 -1.03
CA TRP A 199 -26.73 -26.21 -2.40
C TRP A 199 -26.68 -24.74 -2.82
N SER A 200 -26.67 -23.79 -1.87
CA SER A 200 -26.74 -22.36 -2.17
C SER A 200 -28.00 -21.99 -2.98
N TYR A 201 -29.15 -22.55 -2.61
CA TYR A 201 -30.42 -22.42 -3.32
C TYR A 201 -31.50 -21.84 -2.39
N SER A 202 -32.25 -20.85 -2.88
CA SER A 202 -33.45 -20.30 -2.23
C SER A 202 -34.70 -20.89 -2.90
N GLU A 203 -35.68 -21.31 -2.09
CA GLU A 203 -36.97 -21.81 -2.58
C GLU A 203 -37.96 -20.68 -2.93
N LEU A 204 -37.62 -19.42 -2.63
CA LEU A 204 -38.45 -18.26 -2.98
C LEU A 204 -38.53 -18.05 -4.49
N ASP A 205 -39.72 -17.76 -5.00
CA ASP A 205 -40.02 -17.64 -6.43
C ASP A 205 -40.52 -16.26 -6.86
N GLN A 206 -40.60 -15.30 -5.92
CA GLN A 206 -41.03 -13.93 -6.19
C GLN A 206 -40.18 -13.27 -7.28
N ILE A 207 -38.87 -13.53 -7.28
CA ILE A 207 -37.93 -13.11 -8.32
C ILE A 207 -37.72 -14.28 -9.27
N ASN A 208 -37.94 -14.04 -10.57
CA ASN A 208 -37.84 -15.05 -11.61
C ASN A 208 -37.30 -14.45 -12.92
N ALA A 209 -37.09 -15.30 -13.92
CA ALA A 209 -36.51 -14.91 -15.21
C ALA A 209 -37.30 -13.81 -15.95
N GLY A 210 -38.59 -13.63 -15.63
CA GLY A 210 -39.43 -12.60 -16.24
C GLY A 210 -39.30 -11.22 -15.61
N ASN A 211 -38.92 -11.12 -14.33
CA ASN A 211 -38.92 -9.85 -13.58
C ASN A 211 -37.56 -9.47 -12.97
N VAL A 212 -36.53 -10.32 -13.05
CA VAL A 212 -35.20 -10.04 -12.49
C VAL A 212 -34.57 -8.74 -13.04
N GLY A 213 -34.93 -8.34 -14.26
CA GLY A 213 -34.47 -7.09 -14.87
C GLY A 213 -35.06 -5.82 -14.24
N GLU A 214 -36.06 -5.95 -13.36
CA GLU A 214 -36.73 -4.83 -12.67
C GLU A 214 -36.18 -4.59 -11.26
N LEU A 215 -35.16 -5.34 -10.84
CA LEU A 215 -34.55 -5.16 -9.53
C LEU A 215 -33.99 -3.75 -9.36
N ARG A 216 -34.28 -3.19 -8.20
CA ARG A 216 -33.78 -1.88 -7.77
C ARG A 216 -32.97 -2.02 -6.48
N LEU A 217 -32.00 -1.15 -6.29
CA LEU A 217 -31.29 -1.04 -5.02
C LEU A 217 -32.28 -0.59 -3.94
N GLU A 218 -32.49 -1.41 -2.92
CA GLU A 218 -33.35 -1.07 -1.78
C GLU A 218 -32.55 -0.34 -0.68
N TRP A 219 -31.33 -0.82 -0.37
CA TRP A 219 -30.43 -0.17 0.58
C TRP A 219 -28.98 -0.60 0.34
N MET A 220 -28.03 0.16 0.90
CA MET A 220 -26.61 -0.18 0.96
C MET A 220 -26.05 0.15 2.34
N TRP A 221 -25.07 -0.64 2.79
CA TRP A 221 -24.33 -0.39 4.03
C TRP A 221 -22.84 -0.58 3.76
N SER A 222 -22.03 0.41 4.15
CA SER A 222 -20.59 0.39 3.90
C SER A 222 -19.87 -0.53 4.88
N MET A 223 -18.99 -1.40 4.36
CA MET A 223 -18.12 -2.30 5.11
C MET A 223 -16.70 -1.73 5.22
N HIS A 224 -15.85 -2.35 6.06
CA HIS A 224 -14.43 -2.04 6.08
C HIS A 224 -13.79 -2.38 4.72
N GLU A 225 -12.75 -1.64 4.33
CA GLU A 225 -11.98 -1.94 3.12
C GLU A 225 -11.04 -3.12 3.36
N GLY A 226 -10.83 -3.96 2.33
CA GLY A 226 -9.99 -5.16 2.42
C GLY A 226 -10.56 -6.34 1.64
N ASP A 227 -9.95 -7.52 1.81
CA ASP A 227 -10.49 -8.77 1.28
C ASP A 227 -11.87 -9.04 1.89
N SER A 228 -12.88 -9.14 1.03
CA SER A 228 -14.28 -9.26 1.46
C SER A 228 -14.93 -10.42 0.73
N GLU A 229 -15.08 -11.54 1.45
CA GLU A 229 -15.80 -12.73 0.99
C GLU A 229 -16.88 -13.16 2.01
N PRO A 230 -17.70 -12.23 2.57
CA PRO A 230 -18.68 -12.60 3.56
C PRO A 230 -19.80 -13.43 2.94
N SER A 231 -20.34 -14.37 3.72
CA SER A 231 -21.59 -15.05 3.44
C SER A 231 -22.58 -14.70 4.56
N PRO A 232 -23.41 -13.67 4.38
CA PRO A 232 -24.33 -13.22 5.43
C PRO A 232 -25.33 -14.32 5.79
N LEU A 233 -25.75 -14.34 7.06
CA LEU A 233 -26.88 -15.13 7.52
C LEU A 233 -28.10 -14.24 7.70
N VAL A 234 -29.29 -14.80 7.47
CA VAL A 234 -30.55 -14.07 7.64
C VAL A 234 -31.44 -14.86 8.58
N TYR A 235 -31.92 -14.22 9.64
CA TYR A 235 -32.89 -14.82 10.54
C TYR A 235 -33.87 -13.77 11.05
N SER A 236 -35.17 -14.03 10.84
CA SER A 236 -36.25 -13.18 11.33
C SER A 236 -36.10 -11.71 10.90
N GLY A 237 -35.71 -11.50 9.64
CA GLY A 237 -35.53 -10.16 9.05
C GLY A 237 -34.23 -9.45 9.43
N VAL A 238 -33.34 -10.09 10.21
CA VAL A 238 -32.03 -9.53 10.57
C VAL A 238 -30.93 -10.18 9.74
N VAL A 239 -30.06 -9.35 9.15
CA VAL A 239 -28.85 -9.78 8.45
C VAL A 239 -27.66 -9.79 9.42
N TYR A 240 -27.03 -10.94 9.59
CA TYR A 240 -25.81 -11.12 10.38
C TYR A 240 -24.62 -11.18 9.43
N LEU A 241 -23.72 -10.22 9.58
CA LEU A 241 -22.60 -10.01 8.65
C LEU A 241 -21.29 -9.90 9.42
N ILE A 242 -20.31 -10.70 9.02
CA ILE A 242 -18.94 -10.50 9.48
C ILE A 242 -18.33 -9.31 8.74
N ASN A 243 -17.83 -8.34 9.50
CA ASN A 243 -17.18 -7.15 8.97
C ASN A 243 -15.98 -6.82 9.87
N THR A 244 -14.92 -7.62 9.71
CA THR A 244 -13.69 -7.48 10.50
C THR A 244 -12.86 -6.31 9.97
N SER A 245 -12.44 -5.42 10.87
CA SER A 245 -11.51 -4.32 10.63
C SER A 245 -10.05 -4.76 10.68
#